data_AF-A0A410RFE0-F1
#
_entry.id   AF-A0A410RFE0-F1
#
_cell.length_a   1.000
_cell.length_b   1.000
_cell.length_c   1.000
_cell.angle_alpha   90.00
_cell.angle_beta   90.00
_cell.angle_gamma   90.00
#
_symmetry.space_group_name_H-M   'P 1'
#
loop_
_entity.id
_entity.type
_entity.pdbx_description
1 polymer ?
#
loop_
_entity_poly.entity_id
_entity_poly.type
_entity_poly.pdbx_seq_one_letter_code
_entity_poly.pdbx_strand_id
1 'polypeptide(L)'
;VWQWRLKMRSLVLLLLVGAALAHDDCGGPPGLARGLQGMGLNSARVDSHQIRLNTLEDQIEKLGARADGAAGSNVGQAAKNLAARINKLEGTGCKANQFQCGGDRRHCVSNLLVCDGSTDCGNGADESDDVCKVRVPAGSSWEGDVFWSSCRTFKGQTLRLIITGNRRVNYFQPRVWINAVATFENVEKGKPVTRTFNAQGNYNFGKRRAVLYPPAGAAMQVGIVCDFVSDDAADCDLTQLISMDSCGKVRIKKEKST
;
A
#
# COMPACT_ATOMS: atom_id res chain seq x y z
N VAL A 1 -12.70 -41.57 25.09
CA VAL A 1 -12.22 -40.15 25.01
C VAL A 1 -13.21 -39.19 25.71
N TRP A 2 -13.73 -39.55 26.88
CA TRP A 2 -14.82 -38.79 27.56
C TRP A 2 -14.63 -38.65 29.08
N GLN A 3 -13.38 -38.61 29.56
CA GLN A 3 -13.09 -38.54 31.00
C GLN A 3 -12.01 -37.52 31.42
N TRP A 4 -11.57 -36.62 30.54
CA TRP A 4 -10.50 -35.65 30.84
C TRP A 4 -10.95 -34.17 30.89
N ARG A 5 -12.26 -33.87 30.73
CA ARG A 5 -12.77 -32.48 30.72
C ARG A 5 -13.37 -31.96 32.02
N LEU A 6 -13.41 -32.74 33.11
CA LEU A 6 -14.02 -32.30 34.38
C LEU A 6 -13.05 -31.85 35.48
N LYS A 7 -11.74 -32.12 35.39
CA LYS A 7 -10.78 -31.77 36.46
C LYS A 7 -10.10 -30.40 36.35
N MET A 8 -10.16 -29.73 35.19
CA MET A 8 -9.51 -28.41 35.02
C MET A 8 -10.40 -27.19 35.26
N ARG A 9 -11.72 -27.38 35.46
CA ARG A 9 -12.63 -26.26 35.83
C ARG A 9 -12.76 -26.03 37.34
N SER A 10 -12.24 -26.93 38.17
CA SER A 10 -12.32 -26.80 39.64
C SER A 10 -11.09 -26.12 40.28
N LEU A 11 -10.01 -25.92 39.53
CA LEU A 11 -8.76 -25.32 40.05
C LEU A 11 -8.65 -23.81 39.78
N VAL A 12 -9.44 -23.26 38.86
CA VAL A 12 -9.44 -21.81 38.56
C VAL A 12 -10.37 -21.02 39.51
N LEU A 13 -11.35 -21.69 40.14
CA LEU A 13 -12.26 -21.05 41.09
C LEU A 13 -11.74 -20.96 42.53
N LEU A 14 -10.63 -21.62 42.87
CA LEU A 14 -10.01 -21.57 44.21
C LEU A 14 -8.84 -20.58 44.33
N LEU A 15 -8.33 -20.02 43.22
CA LEU A 15 -7.31 -18.96 43.23
C LEU A 15 -7.89 -17.53 43.20
N LEU A 16 -9.19 -17.38 42.91
CA LEU A 16 -9.88 -16.08 42.90
C LEU A 16 -10.55 -15.69 44.23
N VAL A 17 -10.46 -16.53 45.27
CA VAL A 17 -10.98 -16.23 46.62
C VAL A 17 -9.86 -15.88 47.63
N GLY A 18 -8.59 -16.13 47.28
CA GLY A 18 -7.43 -15.82 48.14
C GLY A 18 -6.82 -14.43 47.98
N ALA A 19 -7.24 -13.65 46.96
CA ALA A 19 -6.63 -12.35 46.63
C ALA A 19 -7.56 -11.15 46.87
N ALA A 20 -8.57 -11.28 47.74
CA ALA A 20 -9.51 -10.20 48.07
C ALA A 20 -9.49 -9.77 49.55
N LEU A 21 -8.52 -10.23 50.35
CA LEU A 21 -8.35 -9.80 51.75
C LEU A 21 -6.86 -9.66 52.09
N ALA A 22 -6.21 -8.65 51.52
CA ALA A 22 -5.00 -8.06 52.09
C ALA A 22 -5.18 -6.54 51.98
N HIS A 23 -5.71 -6.01 53.08
CA HIS A 23 -6.06 -4.62 53.32
C HIS A 23 -4.77 -3.80 53.42
N ASP A 24 -4.66 -2.75 52.61
CA ASP A 24 -3.92 -1.55 52.99
C ASP A 24 -4.57 -1.00 54.26
N ASP A 25 -3.83 -0.98 55.36
CA ASP A 25 -4.14 -0.09 56.48
C ASP A 25 -2.83 0.42 57.09
N CYS A 26 -2.56 1.69 56.80
CA CYS A 26 -1.55 2.49 57.46
C CYS A 26 -2.00 2.85 58.88
N GLY A 27 -1.20 2.51 59.88
CA GLY A 27 -1.38 3.05 61.24
C GLY A 27 -0.77 2.18 62.33
N GLY A 28 0.50 2.41 62.67
CA GLY A 28 1.13 1.80 63.85
C GLY A 28 1.70 2.86 64.81
N PRO A 29 1.23 2.93 66.08
CA PRO A 29 1.90 3.65 67.17
C PRO A 29 2.96 2.74 67.85
N PRO A 30 3.78 3.27 68.79
CA PRO A 30 5.19 2.95 68.88
C PRO A 30 5.51 1.84 69.87
N GLY A 31 6.56 1.08 69.58
CA GLY A 31 7.26 0.28 70.59
C GLY A 31 7.62 -1.12 70.12
N LEU A 32 8.76 -1.24 69.44
CA LEU A 32 9.78 -2.25 69.71
C LEU A 32 10.91 -2.08 68.68
N ALA A 33 11.91 -1.31 69.10
CA ALA A 33 13.18 -1.24 68.42
C ALA A 33 13.85 -2.62 68.46
N ARG A 34 14.03 -3.24 67.30
CA ARG A 34 15.22 -4.05 67.00
C ARG A 34 15.26 -4.44 65.51
N GLY A 35 16.22 -3.85 64.79
CA GLY A 35 16.74 -4.41 63.55
C GLY A 35 16.17 -3.84 62.24
N LEU A 36 16.36 -2.55 61.96
CA LEU A 36 16.06 -2.00 60.64
C LEU A 36 17.00 -0.84 60.26
N GLN A 37 18.30 -1.12 60.21
CA GLN A 37 19.29 -0.20 59.62
C GLN A 37 19.65 -0.55 58.15
N GLY A 38 18.96 -1.51 57.53
CA GLY A 38 19.32 -2.02 56.19
C GLY A 38 18.31 -1.83 55.07
N MET A 39 17.04 -1.46 55.34
CA MET A 39 15.99 -1.45 54.30
C MET A 39 15.79 -0.11 53.59
N GLY A 40 16.23 1.03 54.16
CA GLY A 40 16.02 2.35 53.54
C GLY A 40 16.87 2.63 52.30
N LEU A 41 18.05 2.01 52.20
CA LEU A 41 18.94 2.20 51.04
C LEU A 41 18.54 1.32 49.85
N ASN A 42 17.92 0.16 50.12
CA ASN A 42 17.47 -0.75 49.06
C ASN A 42 16.17 -0.27 48.42
N SER A 43 15.24 0.30 49.22
CA SER A 43 14.03 0.94 48.67
C SER A 43 14.37 2.15 47.81
N ALA A 44 15.26 3.04 48.26
CA ALA A 44 15.70 4.21 47.49
C ALA A 44 16.38 3.85 46.16
N ARG A 45 17.11 2.72 46.12
CA ARG A 45 17.68 2.18 44.87
C ARG A 45 16.59 1.70 43.92
N VAL A 46 15.60 0.95 44.40
CA VAL A 46 14.48 0.50 43.58
C VAL A 46 13.70 1.70 43.02
N ASP A 47 13.46 2.72 43.83
CA ASP A 47 12.77 3.95 43.39
C ASP A 47 13.58 4.71 42.31
N SER A 48 14.91 4.79 42.45
CA SER A 48 15.77 5.41 41.42
C SER A 48 15.77 4.63 40.10
N HIS A 49 15.66 3.30 40.18
CA HIS A 49 15.54 2.46 38.99
C HIS A 49 14.19 2.67 38.31
N GLN A 50 13.11 2.86 39.08
CA GLN A 50 11.78 3.14 38.53
C GLN A 50 11.76 4.46 37.74
N ILE A 51 12.39 5.52 38.28
CA ILE A 51 12.51 6.81 37.56
C ILE A 51 13.25 6.61 36.23
N ARG A 52 14.36 5.87 36.26
CA ARG A 52 15.14 5.60 35.04
C ARG A 52 14.34 4.81 34.01
N LEU A 53 13.55 3.83 34.43
CA LEU A 53 12.67 3.07 33.52
C LEU A 53 11.63 3.99 32.87
N ASN A 54 10.95 4.83 33.65
CA ASN A 54 9.96 5.77 33.13
C ASN A 54 10.59 6.77 32.13
N THR A 55 11.82 7.25 32.41
CA THR A 55 12.52 8.14 31.47
C THR A 55 12.92 7.45 30.18
N LEU A 56 13.29 6.17 30.24
CA LEU A 56 13.64 5.40 29.05
C LEU A 56 12.40 5.09 28.20
N GLU A 57 11.27 4.84 28.85
CA GLU A 57 9.98 4.65 28.17
C GLU A 57 9.56 5.91 27.39
N ASP A 58 9.62 7.09 28.01
CA ASP A 58 9.36 8.38 27.35
C ASP A 58 10.34 8.66 26.18
N GLN A 59 11.61 8.28 26.33
CA GLN A 59 12.59 8.39 25.25
C GLN A 59 12.28 7.45 24.08
N ILE A 60 11.87 6.21 24.35
CA ILE A 60 11.47 5.25 23.33
C ILE A 60 10.23 5.75 22.59
N GLU A 61 9.24 6.28 23.29
CA GLU A 61 8.03 6.84 22.68
C GLU A 61 8.35 8.03 21.76
N LYS A 62 9.17 8.98 22.23
CA LYS A 62 9.62 10.13 21.43
C LYS A 62 10.45 9.71 20.22
N LEU A 63 11.30 8.69 20.37
CA LEU A 63 12.05 8.14 19.25
C LEU A 63 11.13 7.43 18.25
N GLY A 64 10.11 6.71 18.73
CA GLY A 64 9.06 6.11 17.90
C GLY A 64 8.34 7.17 17.07
N ALA A 65 7.86 8.24 17.70
CA ALA A 65 7.17 9.33 17.01
C ALA A 65 8.07 10.04 15.97
N ARG A 66 9.37 10.20 16.26
CA ARG A 66 10.34 10.74 15.29
C ARG A 66 10.64 9.77 14.16
N ALA A 67 10.73 8.48 14.46
CA ALA A 67 10.93 7.43 13.46
C ALA A 67 9.71 7.35 12.53
N ASP A 68 8.49 7.43 13.05
CA ASP A 68 7.25 7.47 12.26
C ASP A 68 7.17 8.75 11.41
N GLY A 69 7.54 9.91 11.97
CA GLY A 69 7.63 11.16 11.23
C GLY A 69 8.69 11.14 10.11
N ALA A 70 9.84 10.52 10.37
CA ALA A 70 10.90 10.35 9.38
C ALA A 70 10.53 9.30 8.31
N ALA A 71 9.88 8.20 8.69
CA ALA A 71 9.32 7.21 7.78
C ALA A 71 8.19 7.79 6.91
N GLY A 72 7.44 8.77 7.45
CA GLY A 72 6.46 9.56 6.69
C GLY A 72 7.07 10.59 5.74
N SER A 73 8.37 10.92 5.89
CA SER A 73 9.06 11.93 5.07
C SER A 73 9.41 11.37 3.69
N ASN A 74 8.48 11.55 2.76
CA ASN A 74 8.52 11.06 1.38
C ASN A 74 9.49 11.81 0.45
N VAL A 75 10.56 12.44 0.95
CA VAL A 75 11.46 13.27 0.11
C VAL A 75 12.02 12.47 -1.07
N GLY A 76 12.43 11.22 -0.84
CA GLY A 76 12.88 10.33 -1.90
C GLY A 76 11.78 9.99 -2.92
N GLN A 77 10.55 9.75 -2.47
CA GLN A 77 9.43 9.45 -3.36
C GLN A 77 8.96 10.69 -4.14
N ALA A 78 9.03 11.87 -3.53
CA ALA A 78 8.77 13.14 -4.20
C ALA A 78 9.81 13.40 -5.30
N ALA A 79 11.09 13.16 -5.03
CA ALA A 79 12.15 13.25 -6.04
C ALA A 79 11.93 12.26 -7.20
N LYS A 80 11.59 11.00 -6.90
CA LYS A 80 11.25 9.99 -7.93
C LYS A 80 10.03 10.39 -8.77
N ASN A 81 8.98 10.88 -8.13
CA ASN A 81 7.79 11.37 -8.83
C ASN A 81 8.11 12.58 -9.72
N LEU A 82 8.96 13.49 -9.25
CA LEU A 82 9.38 14.64 -10.05
C LEU A 82 10.24 14.20 -11.25
N ALA A 83 11.21 13.32 -11.05
CA ALA A 83 12.03 12.76 -12.12
C ALA A 83 11.17 12.07 -13.19
N ALA A 84 10.19 11.26 -12.79
CA ALA A 84 9.28 10.62 -13.73
C ALA A 84 8.44 11.63 -14.54
N ARG A 85 8.03 12.75 -13.93
CA ARG A 85 7.32 13.84 -14.62
C ARG A 85 8.23 14.56 -15.60
N ILE A 86 9.48 14.84 -15.22
CA ILE A 86 10.48 15.47 -16.10
C ILE A 86 10.74 14.57 -17.31
N ASN A 87 10.99 13.26 -17.10
CA ASN A 87 11.20 12.31 -18.18
C ASN A 87 10.01 12.25 -19.17
N LYS A 88 8.77 12.40 -18.67
CA LYS A 88 7.57 12.46 -19.51
C LYS A 88 7.53 13.72 -20.39
N LEU A 89 8.11 14.83 -19.95
CA LEU A 89 8.16 16.11 -20.68
C LEU A 89 9.33 16.16 -21.67
N GLU A 90 10.51 15.67 -21.26
CA GLU A 90 11.70 15.60 -22.10
C GLU A 90 11.51 14.62 -23.27
N GLY A 91 10.72 13.56 -23.03
CA GLY A 91 10.53 12.49 -23.98
C GLY A 91 11.74 11.57 -24.06
N THR A 92 11.52 10.32 -24.45
CA THR A 92 12.57 9.29 -24.44
C THR A 92 13.50 9.37 -25.66
N GLY A 93 13.17 10.21 -26.66
CA GLY A 93 13.84 10.23 -27.97
C GLY A 93 13.61 8.96 -28.79
N CYS A 94 12.79 8.02 -28.31
CA CYS A 94 12.43 6.78 -28.98
C CYS A 94 11.03 6.89 -29.59
N LYS A 95 10.71 5.99 -30.54
CA LYS A 95 9.36 5.89 -31.10
C LYS A 95 8.36 5.46 -30.02
N ALA A 96 7.08 5.74 -30.24
CA ALA A 96 6.01 5.43 -29.29
C ALA A 96 5.95 3.94 -28.86
N ASN A 97 6.44 3.00 -29.66
CA ASN A 97 6.44 1.56 -29.35
C ASN A 97 7.81 1.01 -28.96
N GLN A 98 8.72 1.88 -28.54
CA GLN A 98 10.06 1.53 -28.11
C GLN A 98 10.29 1.91 -26.64
N PHE A 99 11.21 1.18 -26.01
CA PHE A 99 11.72 1.41 -24.68
C PHE A 99 13.13 1.99 -24.77
N GLN A 100 13.43 2.99 -23.92
CA GLN A 100 14.75 3.61 -23.84
C GLN A 100 15.56 2.89 -22.78
N CYS A 101 16.68 2.28 -23.18
CA CYS A 101 17.59 1.56 -22.28
C CYS A 101 18.24 2.46 -21.22
N GLY A 102 18.22 3.77 -21.44
CA GLY A 102 18.84 4.76 -20.55
C GLY A 102 20.35 4.85 -20.74
N GLY A 103 21.00 5.60 -19.87
CA GLY A 103 22.43 5.93 -19.98
C GLY A 103 22.74 7.03 -21.00
N ASP A 104 24.04 7.19 -21.31
CA ASP A 104 24.54 8.30 -22.15
C ASP A 104 24.23 8.13 -23.65
N ARG A 105 23.96 6.89 -24.08
CA ARG A 105 23.64 6.57 -25.49
C ARG A 105 22.15 6.33 -25.64
N ARG A 106 21.54 7.01 -26.61
CA ARG A 106 20.14 6.76 -27.00
C ARG A 106 20.05 5.41 -27.70
N HIS A 107 19.76 4.35 -26.95
CA HIS A 107 19.50 3.02 -27.48
C HIS A 107 18.05 2.63 -27.20
N CYS A 108 17.29 2.39 -28.26
CA CYS A 108 15.87 2.11 -28.20
C CYS A 108 15.60 0.66 -28.63
N VAL A 109 15.00 -0.12 -27.75
CA VAL A 109 14.56 -1.49 -28.05
C VAL A 109 13.03 -1.54 -28.21
N SER A 110 12.50 -2.61 -28.81
CA SER A 110 11.04 -2.77 -28.94
C SER A 110 10.42 -3.03 -27.56
N ASN A 111 9.21 -2.51 -27.31
CA ASN A 111 8.47 -2.85 -26.08
C ASN A 111 8.10 -4.35 -25.97
N LEU A 112 8.26 -5.12 -27.05
CA LEU A 112 8.08 -6.57 -27.05
C LEU A 112 9.32 -7.33 -26.54
N LEU A 113 10.45 -6.65 -26.39
CA LEU A 113 11.71 -7.21 -25.91
C LEU A 113 11.97 -6.85 -24.44
N VAL A 114 11.06 -6.09 -23.83
CA VAL A 114 11.22 -5.69 -22.42
C VAL A 114 10.67 -6.80 -21.54
N CYS A 115 11.48 -7.29 -20.60
CA CYS A 115 11.11 -8.36 -19.67
C CYS A 115 10.69 -9.64 -20.39
N ASP A 116 11.39 -9.97 -21.49
CA ASP A 116 11.18 -11.17 -22.28
C ASP A 116 12.09 -12.34 -21.83
N GLY A 117 13.09 -12.04 -21.00
CA GLY A 117 14.07 -12.98 -20.46
C GLY A 117 15.41 -12.97 -21.19
N SER A 118 15.59 -12.11 -22.20
CA SER A 118 16.84 -11.87 -22.90
C SER A 118 17.31 -10.44 -22.69
N THR A 119 18.62 -10.26 -22.54
CA THR A 119 19.20 -8.91 -22.44
C THR A 119 19.44 -8.34 -23.84
N ASP A 120 18.56 -7.42 -24.27
CA ASP A 120 18.68 -6.69 -25.53
C ASP A 120 19.34 -5.32 -25.33
N CYS A 121 19.12 -4.67 -24.20
CA CYS A 121 19.85 -3.45 -23.89
C CYS A 121 21.31 -3.78 -23.53
N GLY A 122 22.27 -3.04 -24.08
CA GLY A 122 23.69 -3.23 -23.75
C GLY A 122 24.05 -3.00 -22.27
N ASN A 123 23.16 -2.38 -21.49
CA ASN A 123 23.28 -2.20 -20.04
C ASN A 123 22.33 -3.11 -19.22
N GLY A 124 21.54 -3.98 -19.86
CA GLY A 124 20.57 -4.86 -19.21
C GLY A 124 19.37 -4.17 -18.55
N ALA A 125 19.11 -2.90 -18.89
CA ALA A 125 18.03 -2.15 -18.24
C ALA A 125 16.62 -2.70 -18.54
N ASP A 126 16.43 -3.28 -19.71
CA ASP A 126 15.22 -3.97 -20.16
C ASP A 126 14.85 -5.18 -19.30
N GLU A 127 15.84 -5.86 -18.72
CA GLU A 127 15.66 -7.03 -17.83
C GLU A 127 15.91 -6.70 -16.35
N SER A 128 15.97 -5.42 -16.00
CA SER A 128 16.17 -5.02 -14.61
C SER A 128 14.94 -5.27 -13.73
N ASP A 129 15.16 -5.63 -12.47
CA ASP A 129 14.09 -5.90 -11.49
C ASP A 129 13.12 -4.73 -11.32
N ASP A 130 13.59 -3.48 -11.42
CA ASP A 130 12.72 -2.29 -11.32
C ASP A 130 11.79 -2.13 -12.54
N VAL A 131 12.26 -2.50 -13.74
CA VAL A 131 11.47 -2.44 -14.97
C VAL A 131 10.49 -3.61 -15.03
N CYS A 132 10.94 -4.82 -14.67
CA CYS A 132 10.14 -6.04 -14.71
C CYS A 132 9.26 -6.27 -13.48
N LYS A 133 9.25 -5.32 -12.54
CA LYS A 133 8.34 -5.33 -11.41
C LYS A 133 6.89 -5.18 -11.86
N VAL A 134 6.05 -6.13 -11.45
CA VAL A 134 4.60 -6.04 -11.64
C VAL A 134 4.03 -5.04 -10.64
N ARG A 135 3.74 -3.81 -11.11
CA ARG A 135 3.11 -2.76 -10.29
C ARG A 135 1.63 -2.98 -10.03
N VAL A 136 1.02 -3.97 -10.67
CA VAL A 136 -0.38 -4.40 -10.51
C VAL A 136 -0.48 -5.82 -9.94
N PRO A 137 -0.02 -6.07 -8.69
CA PRO A 137 -0.18 -7.39 -8.08
C PRO A 137 -1.66 -7.69 -7.82
N ALA A 138 -2.04 -8.96 -7.93
CA ALA A 138 -3.39 -9.40 -7.54
C ALA A 138 -3.65 -9.06 -6.06
N GLY A 139 -4.86 -8.60 -5.77
CA GLY A 139 -5.26 -8.08 -4.46
C GLY A 139 -4.93 -6.61 -4.22
N SER A 140 -4.22 -5.92 -5.13
CA SER A 140 -4.01 -4.48 -4.97
C SER A 140 -5.29 -3.67 -5.22
N SER A 141 -5.57 -2.75 -4.31
CA SER A 141 -6.66 -1.78 -4.39
C SER A 141 -6.10 -0.38 -4.65
N TRP A 142 -6.75 0.34 -5.54
CA TRP A 142 -6.37 1.68 -5.98
C TRP A 142 -7.58 2.59 -5.98
N GLU A 143 -7.39 3.83 -5.56
CA GLU A 143 -8.50 4.79 -5.43
C GLU A 143 -8.10 6.18 -5.93
N GLY A 144 -9.04 6.88 -6.57
CA GLY A 144 -8.84 8.27 -6.97
C GLY A 144 -10.11 8.93 -7.50
N ASP A 145 -10.14 10.27 -7.43
CA ASP A 145 -11.27 11.07 -7.91
C ASP A 145 -11.21 11.30 -9.42
N VAL A 146 -12.34 11.08 -10.09
CA VAL A 146 -12.48 11.17 -11.54
C VAL A 146 -12.87 12.58 -11.95
N PHE A 147 -12.07 13.15 -12.85
CA PHE A 147 -12.34 14.43 -13.49
C PHE A 147 -12.77 14.20 -14.93
N TRP A 148 -14.08 14.28 -15.18
CA TRP A 148 -14.63 14.16 -16.53
C TRP A 148 -14.41 15.45 -17.33
N SER A 149 -13.81 15.31 -18.51
CA SER A 149 -13.64 16.39 -19.49
C SER A 149 -14.65 16.28 -20.64
N SER A 150 -15.03 15.06 -21.01
CA SER A 150 -15.95 14.78 -22.12
C SER A 150 -16.68 13.44 -21.91
N CYS A 151 -17.59 13.08 -22.83
CA CYS A 151 -18.44 11.87 -22.79
C CYS A 151 -19.50 11.83 -21.67
N ARG A 152 -19.16 12.30 -20.46
CA ARG A 152 -20.02 12.37 -19.28
C ARG A 152 -19.69 13.62 -18.46
N THR A 153 -20.62 14.06 -17.61
CA THR A 153 -20.48 15.29 -16.81
C THR A 153 -20.83 15.06 -15.34
N PHE A 154 -20.63 13.83 -14.84
CA PHE A 154 -20.83 13.53 -13.43
C PHE A 154 -19.84 14.34 -12.56
N LYS A 155 -20.36 14.99 -11.51
CA LYS A 155 -19.54 15.69 -10.51
C LYS A 155 -19.31 14.78 -9.31
N GLY A 156 -18.09 14.78 -8.78
CA GLY A 156 -17.76 14.07 -7.54
C GLY A 156 -17.92 12.55 -7.66
N GLN A 157 -17.28 11.97 -8.68
CA GLN A 157 -17.23 10.52 -8.84
C GLN A 157 -15.85 10.01 -8.45
N THR A 158 -15.82 8.96 -7.64
CA THR A 158 -14.58 8.29 -7.20
C THR A 158 -14.48 6.94 -7.89
N LEU A 159 -13.28 6.62 -8.39
CA LEU A 159 -12.95 5.33 -8.98
C LEU A 159 -12.16 4.51 -7.95
N ARG A 160 -12.67 3.32 -7.64
CA ARG A 160 -11.95 2.26 -6.95
C ARG A 160 -11.65 1.12 -7.92
N LEU A 161 -10.38 0.82 -8.10
CA LEU A 161 -9.89 -0.23 -8.99
C LEU A 161 -9.21 -1.32 -8.17
N ILE A 162 -9.75 -2.53 -8.21
CA ILE A 162 -9.22 -3.69 -7.49
C ILE A 162 -8.69 -4.69 -8.52
N ILE A 163 -7.40 -5.02 -8.46
CA ILE A 163 -6.82 -6.03 -9.34
C ILE A 163 -7.14 -7.42 -8.76
N THR A 164 -7.92 -8.22 -9.46
CA THR A 164 -8.36 -9.54 -8.99
C THR A 164 -7.41 -10.66 -9.37
N GLY A 165 -6.66 -10.50 -10.47
CA GLY A 165 -5.73 -11.52 -10.91
C GLY A 165 -4.67 -10.96 -11.85
N ASN A 166 -3.48 -11.56 -11.80
CA ASN A 166 -2.42 -11.34 -12.76
C ASN A 166 -1.93 -12.71 -13.28
N ARG A 167 -1.71 -12.81 -14.59
CA ARG A 167 -1.22 -14.02 -15.24
C ARG A 167 -0.15 -13.65 -16.25
N ARG A 168 1.09 -14.05 -15.97
CA ARG A 168 2.21 -13.99 -16.91
C ARG A 168 2.36 -15.35 -17.57
N VAL A 169 2.44 -15.38 -18.90
CA VAL A 169 2.64 -16.64 -19.65
C VAL A 169 4.12 -16.83 -19.94
N ASN A 170 4.62 -18.07 -19.82
CA ASN A 170 6.06 -18.33 -19.86
C ASN A 170 6.69 -18.04 -21.24
N TYR A 171 5.95 -18.25 -22.33
CA TYR A 171 6.41 -18.01 -23.69
C TYR A 171 6.28 -16.55 -24.15
N PHE A 172 5.55 -15.72 -23.40
CA PHE A 172 5.34 -14.31 -23.75
C PHE A 172 5.30 -13.47 -22.47
N GLN A 173 6.52 -13.22 -21.97
CA GLN A 173 6.78 -12.53 -20.73
C GLN A 173 6.64 -10.99 -20.73
N PRO A 174 6.76 -10.26 -21.86
CA PRO A 174 6.68 -8.79 -21.91
C PRO A 174 5.34 -8.17 -21.49
N ARG A 175 4.29 -8.98 -21.37
CA ARG A 175 2.97 -8.54 -20.92
C ARG A 175 2.42 -9.47 -19.85
N VAL A 176 1.66 -8.88 -18.95
CA VAL A 176 0.91 -9.60 -17.92
C VAL A 176 -0.57 -9.41 -18.20
N TRP A 177 -1.31 -10.50 -18.34
CA TRP A 177 -2.77 -10.44 -18.45
C TRP A 177 -3.35 -10.16 -17.07
N ILE A 178 -4.19 -9.15 -16.96
CA ILE A 178 -4.75 -8.71 -15.68
C ILE A 178 -6.27 -8.69 -15.73
N ASN A 179 -6.86 -9.09 -14.63
CA ASN A 179 -8.29 -8.94 -14.35
C ASN A 179 -8.45 -7.94 -13.23
N ALA A 180 -9.46 -7.08 -13.34
CA ALA A 180 -9.74 -6.06 -12.35
C ALA A 180 -11.25 -5.89 -12.16
N VAL A 181 -11.64 -5.28 -11.06
CA VAL A 181 -12.99 -4.80 -10.80
C VAL A 181 -12.90 -3.29 -10.67
N ALA A 182 -13.62 -2.58 -11.53
CA ALA A 182 -13.72 -1.13 -11.50
C ALA A 182 -15.06 -0.76 -10.88
N THR A 183 -15.01 -0.01 -9.79
CA THR A 183 -16.15 0.49 -9.05
C THR A 183 -16.15 2.00 -9.11
N PHE A 184 -17.25 2.56 -9.58
CA PHE A 184 -17.47 4.00 -9.66
C PHE A 184 -18.54 4.37 -8.63
N GLU A 185 -18.19 5.26 -7.71
CA GLU A 185 -19.07 5.73 -6.65
C GLU A 185 -19.40 7.20 -6.88
N ASN A 186 -20.67 7.55 -6.81
CA ASN A 186 -21.14 8.94 -6.90
C ASN A 186 -22.38 9.14 -6.02
N VAL A 187 -22.62 10.37 -5.57
CA VAL A 187 -23.81 10.69 -4.79
C VAL A 187 -24.89 11.24 -5.71
N GLU A 188 -25.98 10.51 -5.93
CA GLU A 188 -27.13 10.95 -6.70
C GLU A 188 -28.32 11.21 -5.75
N LYS A 189 -28.87 12.44 -5.77
CA LYS A 189 -30.02 12.85 -4.92
C LYS A 189 -29.80 12.53 -3.42
N GLY A 190 -28.58 12.72 -2.93
CA GLY A 190 -28.21 12.47 -1.53
C GLY A 190 -28.02 10.99 -1.16
N LYS A 191 -28.13 10.06 -2.11
CA LYS A 191 -27.87 8.63 -1.90
C LYS A 191 -26.58 8.22 -2.62
N PRO A 192 -25.70 7.44 -1.99
CA PRO A 192 -24.55 6.87 -2.67
C PRO A 192 -25.06 5.85 -3.70
N VAL A 193 -24.61 6.00 -4.94
CA VAL A 193 -24.85 5.09 -6.05
C VAL A 193 -23.50 4.53 -6.47
N THR A 194 -23.45 3.21 -6.57
CA THR A 194 -22.24 2.48 -6.94
C THR A 194 -22.49 1.71 -8.23
N ARG A 195 -21.60 1.88 -9.20
CA ARG A 195 -21.62 1.16 -10.48
C ARG A 195 -20.34 0.37 -10.61
N THR A 196 -20.46 -0.94 -10.62
CA THR A 196 -19.33 -1.86 -10.67
C THR A 196 -19.36 -2.68 -11.96
N PHE A 197 -18.19 -2.87 -12.56
CA PHE A 197 -18.01 -3.83 -13.64
C PHE A 197 -16.64 -4.51 -13.55
N ASN A 198 -16.58 -5.76 -13.97
CA ASN A 198 -15.32 -6.47 -14.16
C ASN A 198 -14.63 -5.90 -15.39
N ALA A 199 -13.31 -5.79 -15.40
CA ALA A 199 -12.53 -5.37 -16.55
C ALA A 199 -11.39 -6.36 -16.78
N GLN A 200 -11.05 -6.59 -18.04
CA GLN A 200 -9.99 -7.50 -18.45
C GLN A 200 -9.00 -6.76 -19.33
N GLY A 201 -7.73 -7.13 -19.25
CA GLY A 201 -6.72 -6.36 -19.95
C GLY A 201 -5.32 -6.91 -19.83
N ASN A 202 -4.35 -6.05 -20.12
CA ASN A 202 -2.95 -6.38 -19.96
C ASN A 202 -2.15 -5.20 -19.40
N TYR A 203 -1.03 -5.54 -18.78
CA TYR A 203 0.00 -4.62 -18.33
C TYR A 203 1.25 -4.80 -19.17
N ASN A 204 1.81 -3.70 -19.64
CA ASN A 204 3.03 -3.63 -20.45
C ASN A 204 4.17 -3.05 -19.60
N PHE A 205 5.27 -3.80 -19.46
CA PHE A 205 6.43 -3.38 -18.67
C PHE A 205 7.16 -2.18 -19.28
N GLY A 206 7.44 -2.21 -20.60
CA GLY A 206 8.19 -1.15 -21.28
C GLY A 206 7.53 0.24 -21.19
N LYS A 207 6.20 0.30 -21.12
CA LYS A 207 5.47 1.57 -20.91
C LYS A 207 5.01 1.80 -19.48
N ARG A 208 5.15 0.81 -18.58
CA ARG A 208 4.51 0.79 -17.26
C ARG A 208 3.02 1.14 -17.35
N ARG A 209 2.33 0.56 -18.33
CA ARG A 209 0.94 0.91 -18.69
C ARG A 209 0.02 -0.30 -18.56
N ALA A 210 -1.06 -0.15 -17.79
CA ALA A 210 -2.18 -1.07 -17.79
C ALA A 210 -3.28 -0.57 -18.72
N VAL A 211 -3.85 -1.47 -19.52
CA VAL A 211 -5.02 -1.18 -20.35
C VAL A 211 -6.09 -2.19 -19.98
N LEU A 212 -7.25 -1.69 -19.55
CA LEU A 212 -8.39 -2.48 -19.09
C LEU A 212 -9.61 -2.17 -19.95
N TYR A 213 -10.28 -3.23 -20.40
CA TYR A 213 -11.46 -3.17 -21.23
C TYR A 213 -12.69 -3.64 -20.42
N PRO A 214 -13.82 -2.93 -20.52
CA PRO A 214 -15.07 -3.38 -19.92
C PRO A 214 -15.70 -4.49 -20.79
N PRO A 215 -16.47 -5.42 -20.19
CA PRO A 215 -17.21 -6.45 -20.91
C PRO A 215 -18.38 -5.85 -21.67
N ALA A 216 -18.90 -6.62 -22.63
CA ALA A 216 -20.13 -6.28 -23.33
C ALA A 216 -21.28 -6.14 -22.32
N GLY A 217 -22.00 -5.01 -22.37
CA GLY A 217 -23.11 -4.72 -21.46
C GLY A 217 -22.71 -4.16 -20.08
N ALA A 218 -21.45 -3.82 -19.86
CA ALA A 218 -21.03 -3.13 -18.63
C ALA A 218 -21.83 -1.83 -18.41
N ALA A 219 -22.06 -1.48 -17.14
CA ALA A 219 -22.73 -0.24 -16.75
C ALA A 219 -22.06 1.02 -17.35
N MET A 220 -20.76 0.92 -17.63
CA MET A 220 -20.01 1.92 -18.38
C MET A 220 -19.16 1.25 -19.46
N GLN A 221 -19.32 1.69 -20.70
CA GLN A 221 -18.49 1.27 -21.83
C GLN A 221 -17.28 2.20 -21.99
N VAL A 222 -16.47 2.32 -20.94
CA VAL A 222 -15.23 3.12 -20.95
C VAL A 222 -14.02 2.22 -20.72
N GLY A 223 -12.98 2.38 -21.53
CA GLY A 223 -11.68 1.78 -21.31
C GLY A 223 -10.92 2.55 -20.24
N ILE A 224 -10.14 1.85 -19.42
CA ILE A 224 -9.30 2.46 -18.39
C ILE A 224 -7.85 2.22 -18.78
N VAL A 225 -7.11 3.29 -19.04
CA VAL A 225 -5.68 3.24 -19.38
C VAL A 225 -4.90 3.92 -18.27
N CYS A 226 -4.06 3.18 -17.55
CA CYS A 226 -3.28 3.69 -16.42
C CYS A 226 -1.78 3.65 -16.70
N ASP A 227 -1.12 4.79 -16.59
CA ASP A 227 0.33 4.96 -16.61
C ASP A 227 0.88 5.01 -15.18
N PHE A 228 1.65 3.99 -14.80
CA PHE A 228 2.23 3.88 -13.45
C PHE A 228 3.49 4.71 -13.33
N VAL A 229 3.36 5.86 -12.65
CA VAL A 229 4.47 6.78 -12.39
C VAL A 229 5.37 6.21 -11.29
N SER A 230 4.77 5.73 -10.20
CA SER A 230 5.47 5.12 -9.07
C SER A 230 4.78 3.83 -8.62
N ASP A 231 5.29 3.21 -7.56
CA ASP A 231 4.72 2.00 -6.98
C ASP A 231 3.37 2.23 -6.27
N ASP A 232 3.09 3.49 -5.91
CA ASP A 232 1.90 3.88 -5.13
C ASP A 232 0.99 4.87 -5.87
N ALA A 233 1.35 5.29 -7.09
CA ALA A 233 0.55 6.23 -7.86
C ALA A 233 0.60 5.95 -9.36
N ALA A 234 -0.57 6.06 -9.99
CA ALA A 234 -0.72 5.99 -11.44
C ALA A 234 -1.65 7.11 -11.94
N ASP A 235 -1.34 7.61 -13.12
CA ASP A 235 -2.19 8.55 -13.84
C ASP A 235 -3.00 7.76 -14.87
N CYS A 236 -4.32 7.79 -14.78
CA CYS A 236 -5.18 7.06 -15.70
C CYS A 236 -6.08 7.98 -16.51
N ASP A 237 -6.34 7.57 -17.74
CA ASP A 237 -7.29 8.15 -18.66
C ASP A 237 -8.46 7.17 -18.86
N LEU A 238 -9.67 7.70 -18.71
CA LEU A 238 -10.91 7.01 -19.10
C LEU A 238 -11.15 7.34 -20.57
N THR A 239 -11.23 6.31 -21.40
CA THR A 239 -11.27 6.46 -22.86
C THR A 239 -12.47 5.76 -23.49
N GLN A 240 -12.90 6.23 -24.66
CA GLN A 240 -13.84 5.46 -25.49
C GLN A 240 -13.14 4.27 -26.14
N LEU A 241 -13.83 3.14 -26.27
CA LEU A 241 -13.24 1.89 -26.78
C LEU A 241 -12.79 1.95 -28.24
N ILE A 242 -13.48 2.73 -29.08
CA ILE A 242 -13.25 2.77 -30.53
C ILE A 242 -12.37 3.96 -30.91
N SER A 243 -12.78 5.18 -30.55
CA SER A 243 -12.04 6.39 -30.92
C SER A 243 -10.79 6.62 -30.07
N MET A 244 -10.68 5.96 -28.91
CA MET A 244 -9.66 6.22 -27.89
C MET A 244 -9.66 7.66 -27.35
N ASP A 245 -10.73 8.42 -27.57
CA ASP A 245 -10.86 9.78 -27.04
C ASP A 245 -10.90 9.77 -25.51
N SER A 246 -10.16 10.69 -24.89
CA SER A 246 -10.13 10.86 -23.44
C SER A 246 -11.41 11.52 -22.94
N CYS A 247 -12.21 10.75 -22.22
CA CYS A 247 -13.42 11.19 -21.55
C CYS A 247 -13.14 11.83 -20.18
N GLY A 248 -12.11 11.38 -19.49
CA GLY A 248 -11.78 11.89 -18.17
C GLY A 248 -10.42 11.43 -17.71
N LYS A 249 -9.91 12.11 -16.68
CA LYS A 249 -8.62 11.85 -16.07
C LYS A 249 -8.80 11.52 -14.60
N VAL A 250 -8.02 10.57 -14.10
CA VAL A 250 -8.02 10.19 -12.69
C VAL A 250 -6.59 9.88 -12.28
N ARG A 251 -6.19 10.41 -11.12
CA ARG A 251 -4.93 10.01 -10.50
C ARG A 251 -5.25 9.07 -9.36
N ILE A 252 -4.92 7.80 -9.53
CA ILE A 252 -5.16 6.78 -8.52
C ILE A 252 -3.94 6.62 -7.62
N LYS A 253 -4.20 6.37 -6.33
CA LYS A 253 -3.20 6.00 -5.34
C LYS A 253 -3.48 4.60 -4.82
N LYS A 254 -2.43 3.88 -4.49
CA LYS A 254 -2.53 2.56 -3.89
C LYS A 254 -3.06 2.69 -2.46
N GLU A 255 -4.08 1.91 -2.14
CA GLU A 255 -4.59 1.80 -0.78
C GLU A 255 -3.55 1.05 0.07
N LYS A 256 -3.17 1.63 1.21
CA LYS A 256 -2.28 0.93 2.15
C LYS A 256 -3.09 -0.19 2.80
N SER A 257 -2.61 -1.42 2.69
CA SER A 257 -3.15 -2.51 3.52
C SER A 257 -2.83 -2.18 4.96
N THR A 258 -3.85 -1.85 5.74
CA THR A 258 -3.78 -1.76 7.20
C THR A 258 -3.55 -3.14 7.79
#